data_AF-A0A059EWQ6-F1
#
_entry.id   AF-A0A059EWQ6-F1
#
_cell.length_a   1.000
_cell.length_b   1.000
_cell.length_c   1.000
_cell.angle_alpha   90.00
_cell.angle_beta   90.00
_cell.angle_gamma   90.00
#
_symmetry.space_group_name_H-M   'P 1'
#
loop_
_entity.id
_entity.type
_entity.pdbx_description
1 polymer ?
#
loop_
_entity_poly.entity_id
_entity_poly.type
_entity_poly.pdbx_seq_one_letter_code
_entity_poly.pdbx_strand_id
1 'polypeptide(L)'
;MRALYGHSLVRTRANHRIRTVKSKNVSVCCAISKNRKLNVKHQNTTFNSETFQEFIQEILGDLESENINMAAIIVTTYRFMNDF
;
A
#
# COMPACT_ATOMS: atom_id res chain seq x y z
N MET A 1 -21.45 -29.26 -0.71
CA MET A 1 -20.31 -28.39 -1.12
C MET A 1 -20.85 -27.31 -2.06
N ARG A 2 -21.00 -26.05 -1.61
CA ARG A 2 -21.50 -24.93 -2.44
C ARG A 2 -20.36 -24.36 -3.29
N ALA A 3 -20.49 -24.38 -4.61
CA ALA A 3 -19.56 -23.69 -5.51
C ALA A 3 -19.98 -22.21 -5.63
N LEU A 4 -19.08 -21.28 -5.28
CA LEU A 4 -19.23 -19.84 -5.54
C LEU A 4 -18.86 -19.60 -7.01
N TYR A 5 -19.86 -19.36 -7.85
CA TYR A 5 -19.66 -18.89 -9.23
C TYR A 5 -19.47 -17.37 -9.19
N GLY A 6 -18.38 -16.85 -9.77
CA GLY A 6 -18.23 -15.41 -9.97
C GLY A 6 -19.23 -14.90 -11.02
N HIS A 7 -19.69 -13.67 -10.86
CA HIS A 7 -20.55 -13.02 -11.86
C HIS A 7 -19.71 -12.46 -13.01
N SER A 8 -20.03 -12.85 -14.25
CA SER A 8 -19.54 -12.20 -15.46
C SER A 8 -20.21 -10.83 -15.59
N LEU A 9 -19.45 -9.79 -15.95
CA LEU A 9 -19.97 -8.45 -16.24
C LEU A 9 -20.95 -8.42 -17.44
N VAL A 10 -21.01 -9.50 -18.23
CA VAL A 10 -21.77 -9.59 -19.50
C VAL A 10 -23.02 -10.50 -19.39
N ARG A 11 -23.54 -10.74 -18.17
CA ARG A 11 -24.71 -11.62 -17.92
C ARG A 11 -24.61 -13.05 -18.47
N THR A 12 -23.41 -13.50 -18.84
CA THR A 12 -23.15 -14.88 -19.27
C THR A 12 -22.76 -15.75 -18.08
N ARG A 13 -23.19 -17.02 -18.08
CA ARG A 13 -22.85 -17.97 -17.02
C ARG A 13 -21.33 -18.21 -17.04
N ALA A 14 -20.67 -18.04 -15.88
CA ALA A 14 -19.24 -18.29 -15.78
C ALA A 14 -18.96 -19.79 -16.01
N ASN A 15 -18.36 -20.13 -17.16
CA ASN A 15 -18.08 -21.52 -17.57
C ASN A 15 -16.84 -22.13 -16.87
N HIS A 16 -16.12 -21.34 -16.08
CA HIS A 16 -14.97 -21.82 -15.32
C HIS A 16 -15.18 -21.63 -13.83
N ARG A 17 -14.81 -22.67 -13.08
CA ARG A 17 -14.68 -22.62 -11.62
C ARG A 17 -13.52 -21.68 -11.31
N ILE A 18 -13.81 -20.41 -11.07
CA ILE A 18 -12.81 -19.45 -10.60
C ILE A 18 -12.29 -20.01 -9.28
N ARG A 19 -11.02 -20.43 -9.23
CA ARG A 19 -10.35 -20.72 -7.95
C ARG A 19 -10.55 -19.47 -7.12
N THR A 20 -11.24 -19.59 -5.99
CA THR A 20 -11.52 -18.48 -5.07
C THR A 20 -10.27 -17.61 -4.96
N VAL A 21 -10.31 -16.44 -5.61
CA VAL A 21 -9.25 -15.44 -5.48
C VAL A 21 -9.46 -14.89 -4.09
N LYS A 22 -8.74 -15.45 -3.10
CA LYS A 22 -8.70 -14.85 -1.77
C LYS A 22 -8.10 -13.47 -1.97
N SER A 23 -8.85 -12.42 -1.62
CA SER A 23 -8.32 -11.07 -1.52
C SER A 23 -7.08 -11.13 -0.64
N LYS A 24 -5.92 -10.83 -1.21
CA LYS A 24 -4.71 -10.62 -0.42
C LYS A 24 -4.77 -9.20 0.12
N ASN A 25 -4.67 -9.06 1.42
CA ASN A 25 -4.47 -7.75 2.02
C ASN A 25 -3.07 -7.28 1.61
N VAL A 26 -2.98 -6.09 1.03
CA VAL A 26 -1.72 -5.43 0.70
C VAL A 26 -1.71 -4.13 1.47
N SER A 27 -0.64 -3.91 2.21
CA SER A 27 -0.38 -2.64 2.89
C SER A 27 0.45 -1.76 1.97
N VAL A 28 0.09 -0.49 1.85
CA VAL A 28 0.75 0.47 0.95
C VAL A 28 1.10 1.74 1.71
N CYS A 29 2.33 2.20 1.57
CA CYS A 29 2.79 3.52 1.98
C CYS A 29 3.14 4.33 0.73
N CYS A 30 2.70 5.58 0.70
CA CYS A 30 2.87 6.47 -0.44
C CYS A 30 3.17 7.87 0.07
N ALA A 31 4.18 8.51 -0.51
CA ALA A 31 4.49 9.90 -0.29
C ALA A 31 4.32 10.67 -1.60
N ILE A 32 3.59 11.78 -1.53
CA ILE A 32 3.30 12.64 -2.66
C ILE A 32 3.62 14.08 -2.28
N SER A 33 4.13 14.83 -3.25
CA SER A 33 4.24 16.28 -3.19
C SER A 33 3.24 16.90 -4.16
N LYS A 34 3.10 18.23 -4.14
CA LYS A 34 2.31 18.98 -5.13
C LYS A 34 2.71 18.66 -6.57
N ASN A 35 4.00 18.41 -6.80
CA ASN A 35 4.56 18.34 -8.15
C ASN A 35 4.66 16.90 -8.66
N ARG A 36 4.82 15.92 -7.77
CA ARG A 36 5.02 14.52 -8.14
C ARG A 36 4.75 13.54 -7.00
N LYS A 37 4.60 12.28 -7.38
CA LYS A 37 4.78 11.13 -6.49
C LYS A 37 6.27 11.03 -6.13
N LEU A 38 6.58 10.97 -4.83
CA LEU A 38 7.96 10.81 -4.34
C LEU A 38 8.28 9.31 -4.31
N ASN A 39 7.61 8.55 -3.45
CA ASN A 39 7.88 7.13 -3.28
C ASN A 39 6.61 6.34 -2.97
N VAL A 40 6.60 5.07 -3.34
CA VAL A 40 5.52 4.12 -3.05
C VAL A 40 6.10 2.76 -2.72
N LYS A 41 5.78 2.28 -1.52
CA LYS A 41 6.06 0.92 -1.09
C LYS A 41 4.78 0.14 -0.86
N HIS A 42 4.81 -1.14 -1.21
CA HIS A 42 3.74 -2.07 -0.92
C HIS A 42 4.33 -3.37 -0.37
N GLN A 43 3.63 -3.96 0.59
CA GLN A 43 4.01 -5.23 1.20
C GLN A 43 2.77 -6.03 1.58
N ASN A 44 2.92 -7.34 1.72
CA ASN A 44 1.82 -8.24 2.06
C ASN A 44 1.49 -8.23 3.57
N THR A 45 2.32 -7.58 4.38
CA THR A 45 2.17 -7.41 5.83
C THR A 45 1.87 -5.95 6.16
N THR A 46 1.16 -5.69 7.26
CA THR A 46 0.93 -4.31 7.73
C THR A 46 2.28 -3.63 8.03
N PHE A 47 2.40 -2.33 7.72
CA PHE A 47 3.56 -1.55 8.16
C PHE A 47 3.58 -1.47 9.69
N ASN A 48 4.71 -1.85 10.28
CA ASN A 48 5.03 -1.61 11.68
C ASN A 48 5.91 -0.36 11.82
N SER A 49 6.31 -0.02 13.05
CA SER A 49 7.14 1.15 13.31
C SER A 49 8.46 1.15 12.55
N GLU A 50 9.12 -0.01 12.46
CA GLU A 50 10.42 -0.16 11.80
C GLU A 50 10.30 0.02 10.29
N THR A 51 9.43 -0.75 9.63
CA THR A 51 9.22 -0.67 8.17
C THR A 51 8.70 0.69 7.73
N PHE A 52 7.95 1.39 8.58
CA PHE A 52 7.55 2.76 8.29
C PHE A 52 8.67 3.77 8.51
N GLN A 53 9.49 3.59 9.55
CA GLN A 53 10.68 4.41 9.75
C GLN A 53 11.63 4.29 8.57
N GLU A 54 11.86 3.08 8.06
CA GLU A 54 12.63 2.84 6.83
C GLU A 54 12.03 3.60 5.63
N PHE A 55 10.71 3.55 5.46
CA PHE A 55 10.04 4.32 4.42
C PHE A 55 10.28 5.84 4.56
N ILE A 56 10.22 6.39 5.79
CA ILE A 56 10.53 7.81 6.02
C ILE A 56 11.97 8.14 5.68
N GLN A 57 12.93 7.29 6.04
CA GLN A 57 14.35 7.50 5.69
C GLN A 57 14.57 7.53 4.18
N GLU A 58 13.86 6.69 3.43
CA GLU A 58 13.89 6.74 1.96
C GLU A 58 13.33 8.04 1.41
N ILE A 59 12.20 8.55 1.95
CA ILE A 59 11.67 9.86 1.56
C ILE A 59 12.69 10.96 1.82
N LEU A 60 13.37 10.95 2.96
CA LEU A 60 14.38 11.95 3.29
C LEU A 60 15.56 11.87 2.30
N GLY A 61 16.03 10.67 1.98
CA GLY A 61 17.06 10.47 0.95
C GLY A 61 16.63 10.96 -0.43
N ASP A 62 15.38 10.72 -0.82
CA ASP A 62 14.81 11.22 -2.07
C ASP A 62 14.83 12.77 -2.09
N LEU A 63 14.41 13.41 -0.99
CA LEU A 63 14.41 14.88 -0.87
C LEU A 63 15.82 15.47 -0.90
N GLU A 64 16.79 14.84 -0.23
CA GLU A 64 18.19 15.24 -0.25
C GLU A 64 18.78 15.14 -1.67
N SER A 65 18.49 14.05 -2.38
CA SER A 65 18.96 13.84 -3.76
C SER A 65 18.43 14.90 -4.74
N GLU A 66 17.28 15.50 -4.40
CA GLU A 66 16.62 16.56 -5.16
C GLU A 66 17.06 17.97 -4.73
N ASN A 67 18.01 18.10 -3.79
CA ASN A 67 18.43 19.36 -3.17
C ASN A 67 17.28 20.14 -2.51
N ILE A 68 16.28 19.43 -1.96
CA ILE A 68 15.17 20.06 -1.23
C ILE A 68 15.60 20.26 0.22
N ASN A 69 16.10 21.46 0.52
CA ASN A 69 16.64 21.80 1.85
C ASN A 69 15.57 22.09 2.91
N MET A 70 14.31 22.31 2.51
CA MET A 70 13.20 22.58 3.41
C MET A 70 11.95 21.85 2.92
N ALA A 71 11.50 20.88 3.71
CA ALA A 71 10.26 20.14 3.46
C ALA A 71 9.47 19.99 4.76
N ALA A 72 8.15 20.04 4.64
CA ALA A 72 7.24 19.67 5.72
C ALA A 72 6.59 18.34 5.36
N ILE A 73 6.79 17.33 6.21
CA ILE A 73 6.14 16.03 6.05
C ILE A 73 4.84 16.05 6.85
N ILE A 74 3.71 15.93 6.15
CA ILE A 74 2.38 15.89 6.77
C ILE A 74 1.94 14.44 6.82
N VAL A 75 1.78 13.92 8.03
CA VAL A 75 1.27 12.56 8.27
C VAL A 75 0.08 12.66 9.23
N THR A 76 -1.04 12.02 8.87
CA THR A 76 -2.17 11.89 9.78
C THR A 76 -1.74 11.07 10.98
N THR A 77 -2.09 11.50 12.20
CA THR A 77 -1.75 10.78 13.43
C THR A 77 -2.15 9.31 13.31
N TYR A 78 -1.17 8.44 13.51
CA TYR A 78 -1.30 7.00 13.33
C TYR A 78 -0.58 6.33 14.49
N ARG A 79 -1.14 5.23 14.98
CA ARG A 79 -0.57 4.47 16.09
C ARG A 79 -0.29 3.06 15.57
N PHE A 80 0.97 2.68 15.56
CA PHE A 80 1.33 1.28 15.37
C PHE A 80 0.79 0.49 16.55
N MET A 81 0.05 -0.58 16.28
CA MET A 81 -0.19 -1.57 17.31
C MET A 81 1.15 -2.27 17.52
N ASN A 82 1.71 -2.14 18.73
CA ASN A 82 2.83 -2.98 19.13
C ASN A 82 2.26 -4.40 19.23
N ASP A 83 2.76 -5.30 18.40
CA ASP A 83 2.51 -6.72 18.53
C ASP A 83 3.07 -7.15 19.91
N PHE A 84 2.17 -7.48 20.83
CA PHE A 84 2.48 -8.15 22.11
C PHE A 84 2.13 -9.64 21.98
#